data_AF-A0A3G3IHS4-F1
#
_entry.id   AF-A0A3G3IHS4-F1
#
_cell.length_a   1.000
_cell.length_b   1.000
_cell.length_c   1.000
_cell.angle_alpha   90.00
_cell.angle_beta   90.00
_cell.angle_gamma   90.00
#
_symmetry.space_group_name_H-M   'P 1'
#
loop_
_entity.id
_entity.type
_entity.pdbx_description
1 polymer ?
#
loop_
_entity_poly.entity_id
_entity_poly.type
_entity_poly.pdbx_seq_one_letter_code
_entity_poly.pdbx_strand_id
1 'polypeptide(L)'
;MDEEKITYKDELIIRYVSERYQMAVFAGCLKDLSGFSIRGTFDSGLLRVPSEKWLKKIARYAWEHRDPKDLGFCGSDLMDYGVESDCAYSGFEKMCREGEAVWPYDYEESPNHGIYLEEEEKDPEWPEDPKIKGDWDDLESLSEKELEDRIAEIGKKRGKLESALKSLAEEFGKEYDDLLPPEGDE
;
A
#
# COMPACT_ATOMS: atom_id res chain seq x y z
N MET A 1 -22.97 0.09 -14.82
CA MET A 1 -22.58 -0.84 -13.74
C MET A 1 -23.04 -0.20 -12.45
N ASP A 2 -23.64 -0.95 -11.54
CA ASP A 2 -23.87 -0.44 -10.17
C ASP A 2 -22.50 -0.35 -9.52
N GLU A 3 -21.90 0.84 -9.53
CA GLU A 3 -20.64 1.10 -8.84
C GLU A 3 -20.88 0.86 -7.35
N GLU A 4 -20.29 -0.22 -6.82
CA GLU A 4 -20.31 -0.47 -5.38
C GLU A 4 -19.56 0.69 -4.71
N LYS A 5 -20.33 1.61 -4.13
CA LYS A 5 -19.80 2.78 -3.45
C LYS A 5 -19.01 2.34 -2.22
N ILE A 6 -17.85 2.95 -2.00
CA ILE A 6 -17.08 2.74 -0.77
C ILE A 6 -17.94 3.18 0.41
N THR A 7 -18.14 2.26 1.36
CA THR A 7 -18.86 2.54 2.60
C THR A 7 -17.91 3.09 3.66
N TYR A 8 -18.45 3.76 4.67
CA TYR A 8 -17.63 4.24 5.80
C TYR A 8 -16.83 3.11 6.47
N LYS A 9 -17.42 1.93 6.60
CA LYS A 9 -16.73 0.75 7.13
C LYS A 9 -15.59 0.28 6.22
N ASP A 10 -15.76 0.35 4.90
CA ASP A 10 -14.69 0.02 3.95
C ASP A 10 -13.51 0.99 4.13
N GLU A 11 -13.77 2.30 4.27
CA GLU A 11 -12.74 3.30 4.56
C GLU A 11 -11.99 2.99 5.86
N LEU A 12 -12.69 2.59 6.92
CA LEU A 12 -12.06 2.22 8.18
C LEU A 12 -11.14 1.00 8.04
N ILE A 13 -11.55 -0.02 7.28
CA ILE A 13 -10.71 -1.21 7.03
C ILE A 13 -9.45 -0.82 6.26
N ILE A 14 -9.59 -0.05 5.17
CA ILE A 14 -8.48 0.46 4.35
C ILE A 14 -7.51 1.28 5.20
N ARG A 15 -8.03 2.23 5.98
CA ARG A 15 -7.21 3.05 6.88
C ARG A 15 -6.51 2.22 7.95
N TYR A 16 -7.18 1.23 8.53
CA TYR A 16 -6.57 0.37 9.53
C TYR A 16 -5.36 -0.41 8.98
N VAL A 17 -5.48 -0.99 7.78
CA VAL A 17 -4.37 -1.73 7.17
C VAL A 17 -3.24 -0.79 6.75
N SER A 18 -3.56 0.34 6.12
CA SER A 18 -2.55 1.35 5.76
C SER A 18 -1.80 1.87 7.00
N GLU A 19 -2.48 2.19 8.09
CA GLU A 19 -1.85 2.62 9.35
C GLU A 19 -0.95 1.54 9.96
N ARG A 20 -1.34 0.26 9.88
CA ARG A 20 -0.48 -0.86 10.32
C ARG A 20 0.79 -0.96 9.48
N TYR A 21 0.64 -0.83 8.16
CA TYR A 21 1.76 -0.86 7.24
C TYR A 21 2.73 0.29 7.51
N GLN A 22 2.23 1.53 7.54
CA GLN A 22 3.02 2.73 7.83
C GLN A 22 3.72 2.65 9.19
N MET A 23 3.04 2.18 10.24
CA MET A 23 3.67 1.95 11.55
C MET A 23 4.85 0.97 11.45
N ALA A 24 4.72 -0.09 10.66
CA ALA A 24 5.78 -1.08 10.47
C ALA A 24 6.96 -0.51 9.67
N VAL A 25 6.69 0.33 8.65
CA VAL A 25 7.72 1.08 7.91
C VAL A 25 8.55 1.94 8.88
N PHE A 26 7.90 2.78 9.70
CA PHE A 26 8.61 3.60 10.69
C PHE A 26 9.44 2.79 11.68
N ALA A 27 8.91 1.65 12.13
CA ALA A 27 9.64 0.75 13.03
C ALA A 27 10.88 0.15 12.35
N GLY A 28 10.78 -0.17 11.04
CA GLY A 28 11.90 -0.61 10.21
C GLY A 28 12.99 0.46 10.09
N CYS A 29 12.62 1.68 9.68
CA CYS A 29 13.55 2.80 9.55
C CYS A 29 14.32 3.10 10.85
N LEU A 30 13.60 3.12 11.99
CA LEU A 30 14.22 3.30 13.31
C LEU A 30 15.24 2.21 13.64
N LYS A 31 14.93 0.96 13.30
CA LYS A 31 15.81 -0.18 13.55
C LYS A 31 17.08 -0.07 12.70
N ASP A 32 16.94 0.25 11.42
CA ASP A 32 18.07 0.38 10.49
C ASP A 32 19.01 1.52 10.92
N LEU A 33 18.46 2.65 11.37
CA LEU A 33 19.25 3.79 11.87
C LEU A 33 19.98 3.52 13.18
N SER A 34 19.44 2.65 14.03
CA SER A 34 20.08 2.27 15.29
C SER A 34 21.32 1.36 15.13
N GLY A 35 21.74 1.06 13.89
CA GLY A 35 22.95 0.27 13.61
C GLY A 35 22.77 -1.24 13.77
N PHE A 36 21.54 -1.72 14.03
CA PHE A 36 21.19 -3.12 13.85
C PHE A 36 21.07 -3.40 12.35
N SER A 37 22.20 -3.72 11.71
CA SER A 37 22.23 -4.20 10.33
C SER A 37 21.31 -5.41 10.20
N ILE A 38 20.13 -5.18 9.65
CA ILE A 38 19.50 -6.17 8.82
C ILE A 38 19.45 -5.49 7.47
N ARG A 39 20.06 -6.10 6.45
CA ARG A 39 19.43 -6.08 5.12
C ARG A 39 18.07 -6.75 5.32
N GLY A 40 17.15 -6.03 5.95
CA GLY A 40 15.84 -6.52 6.29
C GLY A 40 15.07 -6.41 5.01
N THR A 41 15.14 -7.45 4.18
CA THR A 41 14.03 -7.81 3.31
C THR A 41 12.76 -7.44 4.06
N PHE A 42 12.05 -6.40 3.60
CA PHE A 42 10.76 -6.00 4.12
C PHE A 42 10.00 -7.30 4.37
N ASP A 43 9.72 -7.60 5.63
CA ASP A 43 9.19 -8.91 6.00
C ASP A 43 7.89 -9.07 5.20
N SER A 44 7.89 -10.00 4.24
CA SER A 44 6.79 -10.23 3.29
C SER A 44 5.49 -10.64 3.99
N GLY A 45 5.52 -10.79 5.31
CA GLY A 45 4.38 -10.91 6.20
C GLY A 45 3.75 -9.58 6.66
N LEU A 46 4.11 -8.41 6.13
CA LEU A 46 3.42 -7.12 6.39
C LEU A 46 2.50 -6.68 5.26
N LEU A 47 2.94 -6.84 4.02
CA LEU A 47 2.09 -6.67 2.85
C LEU A 47 1.09 -7.81 2.76
N ARG A 48 -0.07 -7.54 2.17
CA ARG A 48 -1.17 -8.49 2.06
C ARG A 48 -1.58 -8.58 0.60
N VAL A 49 -1.99 -9.77 0.20
CA VAL A 49 -2.71 -9.99 -1.06
C VAL A 49 -4.21 -9.83 -0.73
N PRO A 50 -4.85 -8.69 -1.02
CA PRO A 50 -6.30 -8.53 -0.88
C PRO A 50 -7.06 -9.41 -1.88
N SER A 51 -8.32 -9.71 -1.57
CA SER A 51 -9.24 -10.27 -2.56
C SER A 51 -9.53 -9.23 -3.67
N GLU A 52 -10.01 -9.67 -4.83
CA GLU A 52 -10.41 -8.79 -5.95
C GLU A 52 -11.31 -7.64 -5.48
N LYS A 53 -12.33 -7.96 -4.67
CA LYS A 53 -13.24 -6.98 -4.06
C LYS A 53 -12.48 -5.87 -3.33
N TRP A 54 -11.53 -6.26 -2.48
CA TRP A 54 -10.76 -5.29 -1.70
C TRP A 54 -9.78 -4.51 -2.55
N LEU A 55 -9.13 -5.15 -3.52
CA LEU A 55 -8.20 -4.46 -4.42
C LEU A 55 -8.88 -3.33 -5.19
N LYS A 56 -10.10 -3.59 -5.73
CA LYS A 56 -10.92 -2.55 -6.38
C LYS A 56 -11.32 -1.43 -5.43
N LYS A 57 -11.71 -1.76 -4.19
CA LYS A 57 -12.06 -0.76 -3.16
C LYS A 57 -10.87 0.10 -2.75
N ILE A 58 -9.69 -0.51 -2.57
CA ILE A 58 -8.45 0.19 -2.23
C ILE A 58 -8.06 1.14 -3.37
N ALA A 59 -8.08 0.67 -4.62
CA ALA A 59 -7.74 1.49 -5.77
C ALA A 59 -8.66 2.71 -5.91
N ARG A 60 -9.97 2.50 -5.76
CA ARG A 60 -10.94 3.60 -5.78
C ARG A 60 -10.72 4.57 -4.60
N TYR A 61 -10.52 4.05 -3.39
CA TYR A 61 -10.24 4.89 -2.22
C TYR A 61 -9.00 5.75 -2.44
N ALA A 62 -7.91 5.14 -2.93
CA ALA A 62 -6.65 5.82 -3.19
C ALA A 62 -6.80 6.88 -4.28
N TRP A 63 -7.52 6.58 -5.35
CA TRP A 63 -7.85 7.54 -6.41
C TRP A 63 -8.65 8.75 -5.89
N GLU A 64 -9.61 8.54 -4.99
CA GLU A 64 -10.43 9.59 -4.38
C GLU A 64 -9.65 10.46 -3.37
N HIS A 65 -8.58 9.91 -2.77
CA HIS A 65 -7.79 10.57 -1.72
C HIS A 65 -6.41 11.05 -2.16
N ARG A 66 -6.04 10.88 -3.44
CA ARG A 66 -4.76 11.37 -3.97
C ARG A 66 -4.66 12.89 -3.91
N ASP A 67 -3.43 13.42 -3.82
CA ASP A 67 -3.22 14.86 -4.02
C ASP A 67 -3.65 15.21 -5.46
N PRO A 68 -4.53 16.21 -5.67
CA PRO A 68 -4.91 16.65 -7.01
C PRO A 68 -3.73 17.12 -7.88
N LYS A 69 -2.58 17.41 -7.27
CA LYS A 69 -1.33 17.77 -7.95
C LYS A 69 -0.50 16.56 -8.38
N ASP A 70 -0.82 15.38 -7.84
CA ASP A 70 -0.15 14.16 -8.23
C ASP A 70 -0.56 13.79 -9.66
N LEU A 71 0.43 13.71 -10.53
CA LEU A 71 0.21 13.58 -11.97
C LEU A 71 -0.17 12.14 -12.35
N GLY A 72 -0.10 11.20 -11.41
CA GLY A 72 -0.49 9.83 -11.66
C GLY A 72 -0.93 9.03 -10.45
N PHE A 73 -1.69 7.99 -10.73
CA PHE A 73 -1.99 6.91 -9.79
C PHE A 73 -1.74 5.60 -10.52
N CYS A 74 -0.96 4.72 -9.94
CA CYS A 74 -0.44 3.51 -10.56
C CYS A 74 -0.31 2.36 -9.53
N GLY A 75 0.28 1.25 -9.95
CA GLY A 75 0.42 0.06 -9.09
C GLY A 75 1.18 0.33 -7.78
N SER A 76 2.25 1.13 -7.80
CA SER A 76 3.03 1.42 -6.57
C SER A 76 2.21 2.12 -5.50
N ASP A 77 1.27 2.98 -5.88
CA ASP A 77 0.42 3.73 -4.93
C ASP A 77 -0.48 2.79 -4.12
N LEU A 78 -0.84 1.61 -4.65
CA LEU A 78 -1.58 0.61 -3.90
C LEU A 78 -0.75 0.01 -2.76
N MET A 79 0.58 0.02 -2.86
CA MET A 79 1.47 -0.52 -1.84
C MET A 79 1.42 0.30 -0.54
N ASP A 80 1.13 1.60 -0.62
CA ASP A 80 0.93 2.47 0.56
C ASP A 80 -0.30 2.09 1.40
N TYR A 81 -1.20 1.31 0.81
CA TYR A 81 -2.36 0.72 1.47
C TYR A 81 -2.08 -0.70 1.99
N GLY A 82 -0.82 -1.14 1.99
CA GLY A 82 -0.39 -2.45 2.47
C GLY A 82 -0.64 -3.59 1.49
N VAL A 83 -0.81 -3.27 0.20
CA VAL A 83 -0.95 -4.27 -0.87
C VAL A 83 0.44 -4.78 -1.28
N GLU A 84 0.56 -6.09 -1.43
CA GLU A 84 1.78 -6.74 -1.90
C GLU A 84 2.12 -6.33 -3.34
N SER A 85 3.41 -6.15 -3.65
CA SER A 85 3.88 -5.52 -4.90
C SER A 85 3.33 -6.22 -6.14
N ASP A 86 3.48 -7.54 -6.23
CA ASP A 86 3.03 -8.29 -7.42
C ASP A 86 1.50 -8.18 -7.58
N CYS A 87 0.76 -8.25 -6.47
CA CYS A 87 -0.68 -8.03 -6.44
C CYS A 87 -1.09 -6.60 -6.84
N ALA A 88 -0.30 -5.60 -6.44
CA ALA A 88 -0.56 -4.20 -6.71
C ALA A 88 -0.43 -3.90 -8.21
N TYR A 89 0.66 -4.33 -8.84
CA TYR A 89 0.89 -4.12 -10.28
C TYR A 89 -0.06 -4.95 -11.14
N SER A 90 -0.18 -6.26 -10.90
CA SER A 90 -1.07 -7.13 -11.70
C SER A 90 -2.54 -6.73 -11.57
N GLY A 91 -2.98 -6.39 -10.35
CA GLY A 91 -4.32 -5.89 -10.10
C GLY A 91 -4.61 -4.58 -10.79
N PHE A 92 -3.67 -3.63 -10.73
CA PHE A 92 -3.81 -2.34 -11.40
C PHE A 92 -3.84 -2.47 -12.92
N GLU A 93 -2.96 -3.30 -13.50
CA GLU A 93 -2.98 -3.58 -14.94
C GLU A 93 -4.33 -4.15 -15.37
N LYS A 94 -4.89 -5.07 -14.59
CA LYS A 94 -6.19 -5.64 -14.87
C LYS A 94 -7.32 -4.61 -14.81
N MET A 95 -7.32 -3.74 -13.78
CA MET A 95 -8.27 -2.64 -13.70
C MET A 95 -8.16 -1.70 -14.92
N CYS A 96 -6.96 -1.47 -15.45
CA CYS A 96 -6.78 -0.72 -16.70
C CYS A 96 -7.36 -1.43 -17.92
N ARG A 97 -7.14 -2.75 -18.07
CA ARG A 97 -7.74 -3.55 -19.17
C ARG A 97 -9.27 -3.59 -19.09
N GLU A 98 -9.83 -3.61 -17.89
CA GLU A 98 -11.28 -3.56 -17.66
C GLU A 98 -11.88 -2.15 -17.82
N GLY A 99 -11.04 -1.12 -18.00
CA GLY A 99 -11.46 0.28 -18.12
C GLY A 99 -11.89 0.93 -16.81
N GLU A 100 -11.51 0.33 -15.67
CA GLU A 100 -11.78 0.83 -14.32
C GLU A 100 -10.70 1.82 -13.82
N ALA A 101 -9.49 1.75 -14.40
CA ALA A 101 -8.38 2.65 -14.13
C ALA A 101 -7.67 3.06 -15.43
N VAL A 102 -6.83 4.10 -15.37
CA VAL A 102 -6.03 4.55 -16.51
C VAL A 102 -4.60 4.78 -16.02
N TRP A 103 -3.62 4.19 -16.70
CA TRP A 103 -2.21 4.47 -16.43
C TRP A 103 -1.91 5.95 -16.66
N PRO A 104 -1.13 6.59 -15.77
CA PRO A 104 -0.92 8.03 -15.84
C PRO A 104 0.13 8.45 -16.87
N TYR A 105 0.93 7.51 -17.37
CA TYR A 105 1.89 7.68 -18.45
C TYR A 105 1.58 6.72 -19.59
N ASP A 106 2.13 7.01 -20.77
CA ASP A 106 2.02 6.13 -21.93
C ASP A 106 2.70 4.80 -21.60
N TYR A 107 1.89 3.77 -21.32
CA TYR A 107 2.32 2.51 -20.70
C TYR A 107 3.37 1.79 -21.58
N GLU A 108 3.34 2.01 -22.90
CA GLU A 108 4.29 1.45 -23.87
C GLU A 108 5.72 2.05 -23.75
N GLU A 109 5.89 3.22 -23.14
CA GLU A 109 7.19 3.88 -22.98
C GLU A 109 7.83 3.65 -21.59
N SER A 110 7.13 2.99 -20.66
CA SER A 110 7.67 2.73 -19.32
C SER A 110 8.80 1.70 -19.36
N PRO A 111 9.99 1.98 -18.80
CA PRO A 111 11.13 1.06 -18.82
C PRO A 111 10.85 -0.28 -18.08
N ASN A 112 9.83 -0.32 -17.22
CA ASN A 112 9.41 -1.51 -16.48
C ASN A 112 8.33 -2.34 -17.19
N HIS A 113 7.73 -1.81 -18.27
CA HIS A 113 6.68 -2.47 -19.05
C HIS A 113 7.15 -3.80 -19.67
N GLY A 114 8.41 -3.84 -20.12
CA GLY A 114 8.99 -5.05 -20.72
C GLY A 114 9.30 -6.18 -19.72
N ILE A 115 9.42 -5.88 -18.42
CA ILE A 115 9.85 -6.87 -17.41
C ILE A 115 8.68 -7.83 -17.07
N TYR A 116 7.43 -7.37 -17.17
CA TYR A 116 6.24 -8.18 -16.90
C TYR A 116 5.61 -8.82 -18.16
N LEU A 117 6.08 -8.45 -19.37
CA LEU A 117 5.56 -8.94 -20.65
C LEU A 117 6.43 -10.02 -21.32
N GLU A 118 7.59 -10.37 -20.75
CA GLU A 118 8.45 -11.45 -21.30
C GLU A 118 7.87 -12.86 -21.07
N GLU A 119 6.77 -13.02 -20.33
CA GLU A 119 5.97 -14.24 -20.30
C GLU A 119 4.70 -14.07 -21.17
N GLU A 120 4.77 -14.57 -22.41
CA GLU A 120 3.67 -14.78 -23.39
C GLU A 120 2.29 -14.21 -23.01
N GLU A 121 1.79 -13.15 -23.68
CA GLU A 121 0.36 -12.79 -23.92
C GLU A 121 -0.72 -13.40 -23.00
N LYS A 122 -0.48 -13.48 -21.70
CA LYS A 122 -1.47 -13.99 -20.75
C LYS A 122 -2.26 -12.79 -20.26
N ASP A 123 -3.58 -12.93 -20.28
CA ASP A 123 -4.41 -12.00 -19.55
C ASP A 123 -3.98 -12.05 -18.07
N PRO A 124 -3.67 -10.91 -17.43
CA PRO A 124 -3.32 -10.89 -16.03
C PRO A 124 -4.48 -11.51 -15.28
N GLU A 125 -4.20 -12.65 -14.67
CA GLU A 125 -5.16 -13.30 -13.80
C GLU A 125 -5.34 -12.42 -12.56
N TRP A 126 -6.54 -12.43 -11.98
CA TRP A 126 -6.64 -11.85 -10.65
C TRP A 126 -5.67 -12.64 -9.76
N PRO A 127 -4.95 -11.98 -8.83
CA PRO A 127 -4.12 -12.68 -7.87
C PRO A 127 -4.90 -13.86 -7.31
N GLU A 128 -4.52 -15.08 -7.69
CA GLU A 128 -5.26 -16.27 -7.27
C GLU A 128 -5.24 -16.32 -5.75
N ASP A 129 -6.42 -16.48 -5.13
CA ASP A 129 -6.66 -16.55 -3.68
C ASP A 129 -5.50 -17.31 -3.00
N PRO A 130 -4.48 -16.61 -2.46
CA PRO A 130 -3.37 -17.31 -1.90
C PRO A 130 -3.91 -17.97 -0.64
N LYS A 131 -3.43 -19.17 -0.33
CA LYS A 131 -3.76 -19.92 0.90
C LYS A 131 -3.46 -19.15 2.21
N ILE A 132 -3.12 -17.88 2.12
CA ILE A 132 -3.05 -16.87 3.16
C ILE A 132 -4.13 -15.83 2.81
N LYS A 133 -5.38 -16.07 3.23
CA LYS A 133 -6.40 -15.02 3.29
C LYS A 133 -5.78 -13.78 3.94
N GLY A 134 -5.77 -12.66 3.24
CA GLY A 134 -5.41 -11.39 3.87
C GLY A 134 -6.39 -11.08 5.01
N ASP A 135 -5.90 -10.45 6.08
CA ASP A 135 -6.70 -9.95 7.22
C ASP A 135 -7.95 -9.14 6.76
N TRP A 136 -7.97 -8.62 5.53
CA TRP A 136 -9.00 -7.76 4.94
C TRP A 136 -10.44 -8.28 5.05
N ASP A 137 -10.71 -9.50 4.59
CA ASP A 137 -12.07 -10.08 4.68
C ASP A 137 -12.45 -10.37 6.14
N ASP A 138 -11.48 -10.76 6.97
CA ASP A 138 -11.70 -11.01 8.39
C ASP A 138 -12.02 -9.72 9.16
N LEU A 139 -11.51 -8.57 8.71
CA LEU A 139 -11.83 -7.25 9.27
C LEU A 139 -13.29 -6.84 9.04
N GLU A 140 -13.97 -7.44 8.06
CA GLU A 140 -15.42 -7.22 7.88
C GLU A 140 -16.24 -7.74 9.06
N SER A 141 -15.70 -8.65 9.87
CA SER A 141 -16.37 -9.14 11.08
C SER A 141 -16.34 -8.14 12.24
N LEU A 142 -15.43 -7.15 12.20
CA LEU A 142 -15.32 -6.13 13.24
C LEU A 142 -16.42 -5.07 13.11
N SER A 143 -16.82 -4.49 14.24
CA SER A 143 -17.67 -3.31 14.24
C SER A 143 -16.89 -2.05 13.83
N GLU A 144 -17.59 -1.03 13.33
CA GLU A 144 -16.99 0.28 13.01
C GLU A 144 -16.26 0.86 14.22
N LYS A 145 -16.88 0.80 15.41
CA LYS A 145 -16.28 1.26 16.65
C LYS A 145 -14.98 0.53 17.00
N GLU A 146 -14.93 -0.80 16.82
CA GLU A 146 -13.70 -1.55 17.06
C GLU A 146 -12.60 -1.17 16.07
N LEU A 147 -12.95 -0.91 14.81
CA LEU A 147 -12.00 -0.42 13.81
C LEU A 147 -11.49 0.98 14.17
N GLU A 148 -12.38 1.91 14.53
CA GLU A 148 -12.02 3.27 15.00
C GLU A 148 -11.08 3.22 16.21
N ASP A 149 -11.41 2.42 17.23
CA ASP A 149 -10.60 2.28 18.44
C ASP A 149 -9.21 1.72 18.11
N ARG A 150 -9.13 0.72 17.21
CA ARG A 150 -7.86 0.14 16.75
C ARG A 150 -7.03 1.11 15.91
N ILE A 151 -7.66 1.86 15.01
CA ILE A 151 -7.00 2.93 14.22
C ILE A 151 -6.44 3.99 15.15
N ALA A 152 -7.21 4.44 16.15
CA ALA A 152 -6.75 5.42 17.12
C ALA A 152 -5.57 4.91 17.96
N GLU A 153 -5.58 3.63 18.34
CA GLU A 153 -4.46 3.02 19.07
C GLU A 153 -3.19 2.95 18.21
N ILE A 154 -3.31 2.49 16.96
CA ILE A 154 -2.18 2.40 16.02
C ILE A 154 -1.66 3.78 15.68
N GLY A 155 -2.52 4.75 15.39
CA GLY A 155 -2.11 6.13 15.09
C GLY A 155 -1.30 6.75 16.24
N LYS A 156 -1.66 6.47 17.50
CA LYS A 156 -0.86 6.88 18.68
C LYS A 156 0.52 6.20 18.72
N LYS A 157 0.62 4.93 18.34
CA LYS A 157 1.91 4.21 18.28
C LYS A 157 2.76 4.73 17.12
N ARG A 158 2.16 4.89 15.93
CA ARG A 158 2.79 5.46 14.74
C ARG A 158 3.38 6.84 15.03
N GLY A 159 2.59 7.76 15.59
CA GLY A 159 3.07 9.11 15.91
C GLY A 159 4.24 9.15 16.89
N LYS A 160 4.34 8.17 17.81
CA LYS A 160 5.52 8.02 18.68
C LYS A 160 6.75 7.55 17.91
N LEU A 161 6.60 6.60 16.99
CA LEU A 161 7.69 6.12 16.14
C LEU A 161 8.17 7.23 15.20
N GLU A 162 7.24 7.94 14.55
CA GLU A 162 7.52 9.07 13.69
C GLU A 162 8.30 10.17 14.43
N SER A 163 7.84 10.53 15.64
CA SER A 163 8.54 11.51 16.49
C SER A 163 9.94 11.04 16.86
N ALA A 164 10.12 9.77 17.21
CA ALA A 164 11.43 9.20 17.51
C ALA A 164 12.35 9.22 16.27
N LEU A 165 11.81 8.91 15.09
CA LEU A 165 12.56 8.92 13.84
C LEU A 165 13.04 10.34 13.50
N LYS A 166 12.17 11.34 13.65
CA LYS A 166 12.51 12.76 13.50
C LYS A 166 13.63 13.19 14.45
N SER A 167 13.52 12.85 15.73
CA SER A 167 14.57 13.18 16.72
C SER A 167 15.92 12.52 16.39
N LEU A 168 15.91 11.27 15.93
CA LEU A 168 17.12 10.58 15.48
C LEU A 168 17.70 11.23 14.21
N ALA A 169 16.86 11.62 13.25
CA ALA A 169 17.29 12.34 12.05
C ALA A 169 18.08 13.60 12.41
N GLU A 170 17.51 14.43 13.30
CA GLU A 170 18.12 15.65 13.81
C GLU A 170 19.45 15.36 14.53
N GLU A 171 19.52 14.32 15.37
CA GLU A 171 20.73 13.93 16.09
C GLU A 171 21.87 13.51 15.14
N PHE A 172 21.54 12.81 14.05
CA PHE A 172 22.50 12.38 13.03
C PHE A 172 22.78 13.43 11.94
N GLY A 173 22.14 14.61 12.01
CA GLY A 173 22.28 15.66 11.00
C GLY A 173 21.79 15.24 9.62
N LYS A 174 20.80 14.35 9.55
CA LYS A 174 20.14 13.90 8.32
C LYS A 174 18.80 14.60 8.15
N GLU A 175 18.35 14.77 6.91
CA GLU A 175 16.96 15.17 6.68
C GLU A 175 16.05 13.98 6.98
N TYR A 176 14.88 14.26 7.57
CA TYR A 176 13.93 13.22 7.94
C TYR A 176 13.43 12.44 6.72
N ASP A 177 13.27 13.12 5.59
CA ASP A 177 12.79 12.54 4.34
C ASP A 177 13.80 11.54 3.77
N ASP A 178 15.11 11.74 4.00
CA ASP A 178 16.18 10.80 3.62
C ASP A 178 16.14 9.46 4.37
N LEU A 179 15.30 9.35 5.40
CA LEU A 179 15.18 8.18 6.27
C LEU A 179 13.95 7.33 5.98
N LEU A 180 13.01 7.87 5.22
CA LEU A 180 11.87 7.12 4.73
C LEU A 180 12.33 6.27 3.54
N PRO A 181 11.64 5.15 3.25
CA PRO A 181 11.83 4.48 1.97
C PRO A 181 11.64 5.52 0.86
N PRO A 182 12.44 5.48 -0.22
CA PRO A 182 12.13 6.31 -1.37
C PRO A 182 10.69 6.01 -1.79
N GLU A 183 9.88 7.07 -1.99
CA GLU A 183 8.65 6.95 -2.76
C GLU A 183 9.08 6.31 -4.09
N GLY A 184 8.52 5.14 -4.42
CA GLY A 184 9.10 4.22 -5.41
C GLY A 184 9.62 4.94 -6.65
N ASP A 185 10.90 4.72 -6.98
CA ASP A 185 11.61 5.43 -8.04
C ASP A 185 10.80 5.46 -9.35
N GLU A 186 10.68 6.67 -9.93
CA GLU A 186 10.05 7.03 -11.21
C GLU A 186 10.53 6.20 -12.42
#